data_AF-A0A7V0R2Z7-F1
#
_entry.id   AF-A0A7V0R2Z7-F1
#
_cell.length_a   1.000
_cell.length_b   1.000
_cell.length_c   1.000
_cell.angle_alpha   90.00
_cell.angle_beta   90.00
_cell.angle_gamma   90.00
#
_symmetry.space_group_name_H-M   'P 1'
#
loop_
_entity.id
_entity.type
_entity.pdbx_description
1 polymer ?
#
loop_
_entity_poly.entity_id
_entity_poly.type
_entity_poly.pdbx_seq_one_letter_code
_entity_poly.pdbx_strand_id
1 'polypeptide(L)'
;DKIKLELAIIENLQREDLNPIERAYAFRKLIESFSLKHYEVAERVGKSRVFVTNTLRLLNLPEEIQRAAREGLITEGHMRPLLMLSGRKEEQSNLYHEIIEKKMTVRDAELIARKIAQERARVREGEALDLDTRVIEEKLSESLGTRVRIEKMGQKGKIHIDFFSEEELRALLDKVIKERGGSSEFEGGRESFINKNKEKEEEAAKISNEPAVPPESTQPEDTDELVRNFTL
;
A
#
# COMPACT_ATOMS: atom_id res chain seq x y z
N ASP A 1 18.03 -51.29 13.55
CA ASP A 1 18.85 -50.10 13.21
C ASP A 1 18.07 -48.79 13.11
N LYS A 2 16.96 -48.70 12.37
CA LYS A 2 16.16 -47.46 12.28
C LYS A 2 15.69 -46.90 13.63
N ILE A 3 15.17 -47.74 14.52
CA ILE A 3 14.70 -47.32 15.86
C ILE A 3 15.85 -46.75 16.71
N LYS A 4 17.06 -47.31 16.60
CA LYS A 4 18.25 -46.79 17.31
C LYS A 4 18.66 -45.42 16.78
N LEU A 5 18.56 -45.21 15.46
CA LEU A 5 18.82 -43.91 14.83
C LEU A 5 17.78 -42.85 15.26
N GLU A 6 16.51 -43.24 15.35
CA GLU A 6 15.43 -42.33 15.81
C GLU A 6 15.71 -41.83 17.23
N LEU A 7 15.98 -42.77 18.15
CA LEU A 7 16.29 -42.47 19.55
C LEU A 7 17.53 -41.59 19.66
N ALA A 8 18.60 -41.89 18.91
CA ALA A 8 19.83 -41.08 18.92
C ALA A 8 19.60 -39.64 18.42
N ILE A 9 18.69 -39.43 17.45
CA ILE A 9 18.34 -38.08 16.99
C ILE A 9 17.53 -37.34 18.06
N ILE A 10 16.55 -38.01 18.68
CA ILE A 10 15.70 -37.42 19.72
C ILE A 10 16.53 -37.04 20.96
N GLU A 11 17.45 -37.91 21.39
CA GLU A 11 18.33 -37.65 22.53
C GLU A 11 19.24 -36.44 22.27
N ASN A 12 19.85 -36.34 21.09
CA ASN A 12 20.64 -35.18 20.71
C ASN A 12 19.81 -33.88 20.66
N LEU A 13 18.52 -33.99 20.35
CA LEU A 13 17.61 -32.85 20.27
C LEU A 13 17.20 -32.30 21.64
N GLN A 14 17.26 -33.14 22.69
CA GLN A 14 16.94 -32.75 24.06
C GLN A 14 18.06 -31.95 24.74
N ARG A 15 19.20 -31.77 24.06
CA ARG A 15 20.27 -30.90 24.53
C ARG A 15 19.83 -29.43 24.56
N GLU A 16 20.09 -28.76 25.68
CA GLU A 16 19.69 -27.36 25.88
C GLU A 16 20.51 -26.36 25.07
N ASP A 17 21.71 -26.74 24.61
CA ASP A 17 22.66 -25.90 23.89
C ASP A 17 22.53 -25.97 22.35
N LEU A 18 21.53 -26.68 21.83
CA LEU A 18 21.42 -26.94 20.40
C LEU A 18 21.08 -25.68 19.59
N ASN A 19 21.88 -25.43 18.54
CA ASN A 19 21.66 -24.30 17.65
C ASN A 19 20.29 -24.42 16.93
N PRO A 20 19.55 -23.31 16.71
CA PRO A 20 18.27 -23.37 16.00
C PRO A 20 18.32 -24.01 14.61
N ILE A 21 19.43 -23.83 13.87
CA ILE A 21 19.62 -24.43 12.55
C ILE A 21 19.87 -25.94 12.64
N GLU A 22 20.68 -26.39 13.60
CA GLU A 22 20.93 -27.82 13.85
C GLU A 22 19.65 -28.53 14.26
N ARG A 23 18.86 -27.90 15.13
CA ARG A 23 17.52 -28.35 15.52
C ARG A 23 16.61 -28.52 14.31
N ALA A 24 16.63 -27.56 13.38
CA ALA A 24 15.83 -27.63 12.15
C ALA A 24 16.26 -28.80 11.25
N TYR A 25 17.56 -29.03 11.08
CA TYR A 25 18.06 -30.19 10.35
C TYR A 25 17.69 -31.53 11.01
N ALA A 26 17.73 -31.61 12.34
CA ALA A 26 17.32 -32.79 13.08
C ALA A 26 15.82 -33.09 12.89
N PHE A 27 14.95 -32.07 12.94
CA PHE A 27 13.53 -32.21 12.61
C PHE A 27 13.31 -32.70 11.19
N ARG A 28 14.01 -32.10 10.22
CA ARG A 28 13.92 -32.51 8.81
C ARG A 28 14.34 -33.97 8.64
N LYS A 29 15.43 -34.38 9.29
CA LYS A 29 15.92 -35.76 9.27
C LYS A 29 14.91 -36.75 9.86
N LEU A 30 14.21 -36.39 10.94
CA LEU A 30 13.13 -37.22 11.51
C LEU A 30 11.97 -37.38 10.51
N ILE A 31 11.56 -36.29 9.86
CA ILE A 31 10.49 -36.30 8.85
C ILE A 31 10.88 -37.17 7.65
N GLU A 32 12.07 -36.98 7.09
CA GLU A 32 12.52 -37.66 5.87
C GLU A 32 12.85 -39.13 6.12
N SER A 33 13.56 -39.46 7.21
CA SER A 33 14.07 -40.81 7.47
C SER A 33 12.98 -41.77 7.99
N PHE A 34 11.96 -41.23 8.65
CA PHE A 34 10.89 -41.99 9.32
C PHE A 34 9.50 -41.68 8.76
N SER A 35 9.41 -40.84 7.73
CA SER A 35 8.14 -40.42 7.10
C SER A 35 7.13 -39.83 8.08
N LEU A 36 7.63 -39.18 9.14
CA LEU A 36 6.81 -38.57 10.18
C LEU A 36 6.21 -37.25 9.71
N LYS A 37 4.97 -36.98 10.12
CA LYS A 37 4.33 -35.68 9.95
C LYS A 37 4.81 -34.72 11.04
N HIS A 38 4.62 -33.42 10.81
CA HIS A 38 5.09 -32.38 11.74
C HIS A 38 4.51 -32.53 13.16
N TYR A 39 3.26 -33.01 13.31
CA TYR A 39 2.67 -33.20 14.63
C TYR A 39 3.28 -34.42 15.35
N GLU A 40 3.61 -35.49 14.63
CA GLU A 40 4.21 -36.71 15.18
C GLU A 40 5.64 -36.46 15.68
N VAL A 41 6.38 -35.59 14.97
CA VAL A 41 7.67 -35.10 15.45
C VAL A 41 7.48 -34.25 16.71
N ALA A 42 6.48 -33.36 16.72
CA ALA A 42 6.20 -32.49 17.85
C ALA A 42 5.88 -33.27 19.14
N GLU A 43 5.07 -34.33 19.04
CA GLU A 43 4.76 -35.25 20.15
C GLU A 43 6.01 -35.94 20.69
N ARG A 44 6.86 -36.50 19.82
CA ARG A 44 8.09 -37.21 20.22
C ARG A 44 9.10 -36.31 20.94
N VAL A 45 9.13 -35.03 20.59
CA VAL A 45 10.11 -34.06 21.12
C VAL A 45 9.52 -33.19 22.23
N GLY A 46 8.25 -33.40 22.60
CA GLY A 46 7.58 -32.64 23.66
C GLY A 46 7.39 -31.16 23.34
N LYS A 47 7.18 -30.80 22.07
CA LYS A 47 6.97 -29.40 21.62
C LYS A 47 5.65 -29.27 20.84
N SER A 48 5.27 -28.04 20.49
CA SER A 48 4.08 -27.82 19.66
C SER A 48 4.37 -28.05 18.18
N ARG A 49 3.35 -28.46 17.41
CA ARG A 49 3.43 -28.55 15.94
C ARG A 49 3.87 -27.23 15.30
N VAL A 50 3.43 -26.10 15.88
CA VAL A 50 3.80 -24.75 15.45
C VAL A 50 5.29 -24.51 15.64
N PHE A 51 5.85 -24.91 16.79
CA PHE A 51 7.29 -24.81 17.05
C PHE A 51 8.12 -25.58 16.02
N VAL A 52 7.76 -26.84 15.74
CA VAL A 52 8.43 -27.67 14.72
C VAL A 52 8.37 -26.99 13.35
N THR A 53 7.18 -26.52 12.96
CA THR A 53 6.99 -25.85 11.67
C THR A 53 7.81 -24.57 11.54
N ASN A 54 7.81 -23.71 12.57
CA ASN A 54 8.59 -22.47 12.57
C ASN A 54 10.10 -22.75 12.53
N THR A 55 10.56 -23.77 13.25
CA THR A 55 11.98 -24.16 13.25
C THR A 55 12.40 -24.67 11.87
N LEU A 56 11.58 -25.52 11.23
CA LEU A 56 11.84 -25.99 9.86
C LEU A 56 11.92 -24.86 8.84
N ARG A 57 11.10 -23.81 9.00
CA ARG A 57 11.14 -22.64 8.11
C ARG A 57 12.48 -21.92 8.11
N LEU A 58 13.27 -22.01 9.18
CA LEU A 58 14.61 -21.41 9.24
C LEU A 58 15.53 -21.94 8.14
N LEU A 59 15.33 -23.18 7.69
CA LEU A 59 16.10 -23.78 6.58
C LEU A 59 15.80 -23.13 5.21
N ASN A 60 14.76 -22.29 5.11
CA ASN A 60 14.46 -21.53 3.89
C ASN A 60 15.29 -20.24 3.79
N LEU A 61 16.06 -19.88 4.82
CA LEU A 61 16.97 -18.74 4.75
C LEU A 61 18.18 -19.05 3.86
N PRO A 62 18.79 -18.04 3.23
CA PRO A 62 20.09 -18.19 2.57
C PRO A 62 21.15 -18.82 3.48
N GLU A 63 22.05 -19.62 2.89
CA GLU A 63 23.14 -20.32 3.59
C GLU A 63 24.03 -19.39 4.43
N GLU A 64 24.25 -18.16 3.97
CA GLU A 64 25.02 -17.15 4.72
C GLU A 64 24.36 -16.81 6.06
N ILE A 65 23.05 -16.58 6.06
CA ILE A 65 22.28 -16.26 7.26
C ILE A 65 22.21 -17.48 8.20
N GLN A 66 22.06 -18.68 7.64
CA GLN A 66 22.09 -19.92 8.43
C GLN A 66 23.46 -20.15 9.09
N ARG A 67 24.56 -19.80 8.40
CA ARG A 67 25.91 -19.87 8.94
C ARG A 67 26.11 -18.89 10.09
N ALA A 68 25.70 -17.63 9.92
CA ALA A 68 25.78 -16.62 10.98
C ALA A 68 24.99 -17.03 12.23
N ALA A 69 23.84 -17.68 12.04
CA ALA A 69 23.07 -18.24 13.15
C ALA A 69 23.80 -19.40 13.84
N ARG A 70 24.47 -20.29 13.09
CA ARG A 70 25.30 -21.38 13.64
C ARG A 70 26.49 -20.88 14.44
N GLU A 71 27.13 -19.83 13.96
CA GLU A 71 28.27 -19.17 14.61
C GLU A 71 27.86 -18.31 15.82
N GLY A 72 26.55 -18.15 16.07
CA GLY A 72 26.04 -17.36 17.19
C GLY A 72 26.10 -15.86 16.97
N LEU A 73 26.39 -15.39 15.75
CA LEU A 73 26.40 -13.97 15.39
C LEU A 73 24.99 -13.37 15.43
N ILE A 74 23.98 -14.18 15.11
CA ILE A 74 22.57 -13.81 15.19
C ILE A 74 21.78 -14.88 15.95
N THR A 75 20.78 -14.41 16.69
CA THR A 75 19.86 -15.29 17.44
C THR A 75 18.64 -15.70 16.61
N GLU A 76 17.89 -16.69 17.08
CA GLU A 76 16.61 -17.10 16.46
C GLU A 76 15.61 -15.95 16.30
N GLY A 77 15.65 -14.97 17.20
CA GLY A 77 14.83 -13.75 17.11
C GLY A 77 15.10 -12.96 15.83
N HIS A 78 16.37 -12.81 15.43
CA HIS A 78 16.77 -12.09 14.21
C HIS A 78 16.41 -12.84 12.92
N MET A 79 16.32 -14.17 12.99
CA MET A 79 15.98 -14.99 11.82
C MET A 79 14.53 -14.82 11.36
N ARG A 80 13.60 -14.51 12.27
CA ARG A 80 12.17 -14.34 11.93
C ARG A 80 11.90 -13.12 11.03
N PRO A 81 12.42 -11.90 11.35
CA PRO A 81 12.39 -10.76 10.43
C PRO A 81 12.95 -11.08 9.04
N LEU A 82 14.08 -11.77 8.99
CA LEU A 82 14.73 -12.14 7.73
C LEU A 82 13.86 -13.12 6.93
N LEU A 83 13.20 -14.08 7.59
CA LEU A 83 12.26 -15.00 6.94
C LEU A 83 11.06 -14.28 6.33
N MET A 84 10.57 -13.22 6.95
CA MET A 84 9.47 -12.42 6.42
C MET A 84 9.83 -11.75 5.09
N LEU A 85 11.12 -11.46 4.87
CA LEU A 85 11.66 -10.88 3.64
C LEU A 85 12.15 -11.93 2.62
N SER A 86 11.89 -13.21 2.82
CA SER A 86 12.33 -14.30 1.91
C SER A 86 11.92 -14.12 0.44
N GLY A 87 10.82 -13.41 0.17
CA GLY A 87 10.40 -13.06 -1.18
C GLY A 87 11.13 -11.86 -1.81
N ARG A 88 12.12 -11.29 -1.12
CA ARG A 88 12.85 -10.06 -1.48
C ARG A 88 14.32 -10.18 -1.08
N LYS A 89 15.08 -10.87 -1.94
CA LYS A 89 16.46 -11.27 -1.63
C LYS A 89 17.38 -10.08 -1.32
N GLU A 90 17.26 -8.98 -2.05
CA GLU A 90 18.09 -7.78 -1.83
C GLU A 90 17.81 -7.15 -0.47
N GLU A 91 16.54 -6.89 -0.14
CA GLU A 91 16.16 -6.31 1.16
C GLU A 91 16.50 -7.26 2.32
N GLN A 92 16.35 -8.57 2.13
CA GLN A 92 16.75 -9.57 3.12
C GLN A 92 18.26 -9.54 3.38
N SER A 93 19.07 -9.44 2.32
CA SER A 93 20.53 -9.33 2.41
C SER A 93 20.95 -8.02 3.09
N ASN A 94 20.36 -6.89 2.68
CA ASN A 94 20.63 -5.58 3.28
C ASN A 94 20.32 -5.57 4.78
N LEU A 95 19.13 -6.07 5.17
CA LEU A 95 18.77 -6.16 6.59
C LEU A 95 19.72 -7.09 7.36
N TYR A 96 20.13 -8.21 6.76
CA TYR A 96 21.11 -9.11 7.38
C TYR A 96 22.46 -8.41 7.64
N HIS A 97 23.01 -7.72 6.64
CA HIS A 97 24.25 -6.96 6.81
C HIS A 97 24.09 -5.88 7.88
N GLU A 98 22.98 -5.16 7.88
CA GLU A 98 22.70 -4.13 8.89
C GLU A 98 22.61 -4.71 10.31
N ILE A 99 21.99 -5.89 10.48
CA ILE A 99 21.95 -6.60 11.77
C ILE A 99 23.36 -6.90 12.29
N ILE A 100 24.24 -7.39 11.42
CA ILE A 100 25.61 -7.76 11.78
C ILE A 100 26.46 -6.51 12.08
N GLU A 101 26.46 -5.53 11.18
CA GLU A 101 27.30 -4.34 11.27
C GLU A 101 26.90 -3.45 12.44
N LYS A 102 25.60 -3.22 12.64
CA LYS A 102 25.08 -2.31 13.67
C LYS A 102 24.74 -3.02 14.98
N LYS A 103 24.96 -4.34 15.08
CA LYS A 103 24.56 -5.18 16.22
C LYS A 103 23.13 -4.89 16.66
N MET A 104 22.23 -4.88 15.69
CA MET A 104 20.84 -4.49 15.90
C MET A 104 20.17 -5.38 16.94
N THR A 105 19.18 -4.81 17.65
CA THR A 105 18.32 -5.63 18.50
C THR A 105 17.29 -6.39 17.67
N VAL A 106 16.80 -7.51 18.18
CA VAL A 106 15.71 -8.29 17.55
C VAL A 106 14.49 -7.40 17.26
N ARG A 107 14.17 -6.50 18.19
CA ARG A 107 13.01 -5.61 18.08
C ARG A 107 13.17 -4.61 16.93
N ASP A 108 14.37 -4.08 16.74
CA ASP A 108 14.67 -3.15 15.64
C ASP A 108 14.62 -3.87 14.30
N ALA A 109 15.22 -5.06 14.21
CA ALA A 109 15.15 -5.90 13.02
C ALA A 109 13.70 -6.24 12.64
N GLU A 110 12.84 -6.59 13.61
CA GLU A 110 11.41 -6.80 13.40
C GLU A 110 10.68 -5.54 12.91
N LEU A 111 11.05 -4.37 13.42
CA LEU A 111 10.43 -3.11 13.03
C LEU A 111 10.78 -2.74 11.59
N ILE A 112 12.05 -2.86 11.20
CA ILE A 112 12.50 -2.60 9.82
C ILE A 112 11.84 -3.59 8.86
N ALA A 113 11.89 -4.89 9.15
CA ALA A 113 11.28 -5.90 8.29
C ALA A 113 9.76 -5.68 8.12
N ARG A 114 9.05 -5.27 9.18
CA ARG A 114 7.61 -4.96 9.10
C ARG A 114 7.33 -3.75 8.23
N LYS A 115 8.10 -2.66 8.37
CA LYS A 115 7.95 -1.46 7.52
C LYS A 115 8.11 -1.81 6.05
N ILE A 116 9.17 -2.54 5.75
CA ILE A 116 9.48 -3.04 4.41
C ILE A 116 8.33 -3.90 3.85
N ALA A 117 7.79 -4.82 4.66
CA ALA A 117 6.67 -5.67 4.26
C ALA A 117 5.35 -4.90 4.07
N GLN A 118 5.10 -3.85 4.85
CA GLN A 118 3.90 -3.00 4.74
C GLN A 118 3.93 -2.12 3.49
N GLU A 119 5.10 -1.57 3.15
CA GLU A 119 5.27 -0.82 1.91
C GLU A 119 4.94 -1.67 0.69
N ARG A 120 5.28 -2.97 0.73
CA ARG A 120 4.85 -3.95 -0.29
C ARG A 120 3.35 -4.05 -0.44
N ALA A 121 2.65 -4.17 0.68
CA ALA A 121 1.21 -4.39 0.66
C ALA A 121 0.51 -3.22 -0.02
N ARG A 122 0.98 -2.00 0.25
CA ARG A 122 0.51 -0.78 -0.41
C ARG A 122 0.85 -0.73 -1.90
N VAL A 123 2.09 -1.07 -2.29
CA VAL A 123 2.49 -1.06 -3.71
C VAL A 123 1.70 -2.10 -4.50
N ARG A 124 1.56 -3.33 -3.99
CA ARG A 124 0.79 -4.40 -4.65
C ARG A 124 -0.69 -4.09 -4.77
N GLU A 125 -1.28 -3.49 -3.74
CA GLU A 125 -2.67 -3.04 -3.78
C GLU A 125 -2.85 -1.95 -4.84
N GLY A 126 -1.89 -1.03 -4.97
CA GLY A 126 -1.84 -0.05 -6.05
C GLY A 126 -1.70 -0.68 -7.45
N GLU A 127 -0.81 -1.65 -7.63
CA GLU A 127 -0.61 -2.36 -8.91
C GLU A 127 -1.84 -3.20 -9.30
N ALA A 128 -2.50 -3.85 -8.34
CA ALA A 128 -3.73 -4.58 -8.58
C ALA A 128 -4.89 -3.64 -8.96
N LEU A 129 -4.99 -2.49 -8.29
CA LEU A 129 -5.94 -1.43 -8.67
C LEU A 129 -5.65 -0.87 -10.07
N ASP A 130 -4.39 -0.76 -10.48
CA ASP A 130 -3.99 -0.31 -11.82
C ASP A 130 -4.42 -1.33 -12.90
N LEU A 131 -4.23 -2.63 -12.67
CA LEU A 131 -4.65 -3.69 -13.60
C LEU A 131 -6.17 -3.73 -13.79
N ASP A 132 -6.95 -3.71 -12.69
CA ASP A 132 -8.41 -3.67 -12.77
C ASP A 132 -8.90 -2.39 -13.47
N THR A 133 -8.21 -1.28 -13.26
CA THR A 133 -8.55 0.00 -13.88
C THR A 133 -8.24 0.00 -15.37
N ARG A 134 -7.10 -0.56 -15.81
CA ARG A 134 -6.77 -0.72 -17.23
C ARG A 134 -7.75 -1.61 -18.00
N VAL A 135 -8.22 -2.70 -17.40
CA VAL A 135 -9.25 -3.56 -18.02
C VAL A 135 -10.56 -2.80 -18.21
N ILE A 136 -10.91 -1.91 -17.28
CA ILE A 136 -12.11 -1.06 -17.39
C ILE A 136 -11.88 0.05 -18.44
N GLU A 137 -10.69 0.66 -18.47
CA GLU A 137 -10.29 1.65 -19.49
C GLU A 137 -10.39 1.07 -20.90
N GLU A 138 -9.86 -0.14 -21.12
CA GLU A 138 -9.89 -0.81 -22.42
C GLU A 138 -11.32 -1.10 -22.88
N LYS A 139 -12.16 -1.65 -21.99
CA LYS A 139 -13.59 -1.89 -22.29
C LYS A 139 -14.37 -0.60 -22.58
N LEU A 140 -14.12 0.47 -21.82
CA LEU A 140 -14.76 1.76 -22.06
C LEU A 140 -14.25 2.39 -23.36
N SER A 141 -12.97 2.24 -23.67
CA SER A 141 -12.37 2.72 -24.91
C SER A 141 -12.94 2.00 -26.14
N GLU A 142 -13.11 0.68 -26.07
CA GLU A 142 -13.75 -0.12 -27.12
C GLU A 142 -15.22 0.26 -27.34
N SER A 143 -15.99 0.45 -26.25
CA SER A 143 -17.42 0.80 -26.34
C SER A 143 -17.65 2.22 -26.86
N LEU A 144 -16.87 3.17 -26.35
CA LEU A 144 -17.02 4.59 -26.69
C LEU A 144 -16.35 4.92 -28.03
N GLY A 145 -15.33 4.16 -28.44
CA GLY A 145 -14.56 4.40 -29.66
C GLY A 145 -13.56 5.56 -29.52
N THR A 146 -13.32 5.99 -28.27
CA THR A 146 -12.44 7.11 -27.94
C THR A 146 -11.47 6.70 -26.83
N ARG A 147 -10.41 7.48 -26.61
CA ARG A 147 -9.45 7.19 -25.55
C ARG A 147 -10.07 7.52 -24.19
N VAL A 148 -10.08 6.54 -23.30
CA VAL A 148 -10.57 6.67 -21.93
C VAL A 148 -9.41 6.50 -20.96
N ARG A 149 -9.30 7.39 -19.98
CA ARG A 149 -8.39 7.28 -18.83
C ARG A 149 -9.18 7.38 -17.54
N ILE A 150 -8.88 6.55 -16.56
CA ILE A 150 -9.55 6.48 -15.28
C ILE A 150 -8.51 6.76 -14.20
N GLU A 151 -8.64 7.92 -13.56
CA GLU A 151 -7.84 8.25 -12.39
C GLU A 151 -8.64 7.92 -11.14
N LYS A 152 -8.24 6.87 -10.40
CA LYS A 152 -8.85 6.52 -9.10
C LYS A 152 -8.06 7.10 -7.94
N MET A 153 -8.77 7.74 -7.01
CA MET A 153 -8.29 8.16 -5.69
C MET A 153 -9.13 7.45 -4.62
N GLY A 154 -8.75 6.23 -4.27
CA GLY A 154 -9.52 5.38 -3.33
C GLY A 154 -10.85 4.92 -3.92
N GLN A 155 -11.98 5.19 -3.23
CA GLN A 155 -13.32 4.89 -3.73
C GLN A 155 -13.90 5.94 -4.70
N LYS A 156 -13.24 7.10 -4.84
CA LYS A 156 -13.65 8.16 -5.77
C LYS A 156 -12.70 8.16 -6.97
N GLY A 157 -13.17 8.57 -8.13
CA GLY A 157 -12.32 8.65 -9.32
C GLY A 157 -12.87 9.62 -10.36
N LYS A 158 -12.04 9.94 -11.33
CA LYS A 158 -12.37 10.75 -12.51
C LYS A 158 -12.18 9.90 -13.75
N ILE A 159 -13.13 10.00 -14.67
CA ILE A 159 -13.02 9.39 -16.00
C ILE A 159 -12.78 10.53 -16.98
N HIS A 160 -11.64 10.49 -17.66
CA HIS A 160 -11.27 11.39 -18.73
C HIS A 160 -11.57 10.69 -20.05
N ILE A 161 -12.41 11.33 -20.88
CA ILE A 161 -12.75 10.85 -22.21
C ILE A 161 -12.31 11.91 -23.19
N ASP A 162 -11.36 11.56 -24.06
CA ASP A 162 -10.89 12.46 -25.10
C ASP A 162 -11.89 12.45 -26.28
N PHE A 163 -12.19 13.61 -26.84
CA PHE A 163 -12.99 13.74 -28.07
C PHE A 163 -12.28 14.71 -29.02
N PHE A 164 -12.34 14.44 -30.32
CA PHE A 164 -11.60 15.19 -31.34
C PHE A 164 -12.50 15.98 -32.28
N SER A 165 -13.83 15.82 -32.16
CA SER A 165 -14.82 16.59 -32.93
C SER A 165 -16.13 16.81 -32.15
N GLU A 166 -16.92 17.82 -32.54
CA GLU A 166 -18.27 18.02 -31.97
C GLU A 166 -19.21 16.84 -32.27
N GLU A 167 -19.00 16.17 -33.40
CA GLU A 167 -19.76 14.99 -33.82
C GLU A 167 -19.46 13.80 -32.91
N GLU A 168 -18.20 13.59 -32.53
CA GLU A 168 -17.80 12.59 -31.53
C GLU A 168 -18.38 12.89 -30.15
N LEU A 169 -18.40 14.16 -29.73
CA LEU A 169 -19.00 14.56 -28.46
C LEU A 169 -20.52 14.25 -28.42
N ARG A 170 -21.23 14.49 -29.52
CA ARG A 170 -22.67 14.15 -29.64
C ARG A 170 -22.87 12.63 -29.64
N ALA A 171 -22.06 11.89 -30.38
CA ALA A 171 -22.11 10.42 -30.39
C ALA A 171 -21.80 9.82 -29.00
N LEU A 172 -20.87 10.43 -28.25
CA LEU A 172 -20.55 10.06 -26.88
C LEU A 172 -21.73 10.32 -25.94
N LEU A 173 -22.34 11.50 -26.07
CA LEU A 173 -23.53 11.88 -25.29
C LEU A 173 -24.67 10.89 -25.53
N ASP A 174 -24.94 10.57 -26.79
CA ASP A 174 -25.98 9.61 -27.17
C ASP A 174 -25.70 8.21 -26.63
N LYS A 175 -24.44 7.75 -26.65
CA LYS A 175 -24.04 6.45 -26.09
C LYS A 175 -24.16 6.39 -24.57
N VAL A 176 -23.84 7.47 -23.86
CA VAL A 176 -23.88 7.52 -22.39
C VAL A 176 -25.31 7.71 -21.86
N ILE A 177 -26.17 8.40 -22.61
CA ILE A 177 -27.55 8.73 -22.19
C ILE A 177 -28.58 7.67 -22.64
N LYS A 178 -28.23 6.75 -23.55
CA LYS A 178 -29.18 5.89 -24.27
C LYS A 178 -30.08 4.95 -23.45
N GLU A 179 -29.87 4.77 -22.15
CA GLU A 179 -30.77 3.96 -21.29
C GLU A 179 -31.81 4.76 -20.51
N ARG A 180 -31.82 6.09 -20.57
CA ARG A 180 -32.96 6.88 -20.09
C ARG A 180 -33.70 7.45 -21.30
N GLY A 181 -34.66 6.65 -21.79
CA GLY A 181 -35.53 7.01 -22.89
C GLY A 181 -36.12 8.41 -22.70
N GLY A 182 -36.02 9.23 -23.75
CA GLY A 182 -36.56 10.58 -23.75
C GLY A 182 -35.69 11.56 -24.53
N SER A 183 -35.50 11.34 -25.82
CA SER A 183 -34.89 12.30 -26.75
C SER A 183 -35.65 13.64 -26.87
N SER A 184 -36.71 13.85 -26.08
CA SER A 184 -37.52 15.08 -26.04
C SER A 184 -37.31 15.97 -24.80
N GLU A 185 -36.54 15.57 -23.78
CA GLU A 185 -36.37 16.37 -22.56
C GLU A 185 -35.23 17.42 -22.62
N PHE A 186 -34.27 17.27 -23.54
CA PHE A 186 -33.11 18.18 -23.63
C PHE A 186 -33.42 19.53 -24.27
N GLU A 187 -34.41 19.63 -25.17
CA GLU A 187 -34.83 20.93 -25.73
C GLU A 187 -35.69 21.73 -24.73
N GLY A 188 -36.61 21.08 -24.00
CA GLY A 188 -37.40 21.73 -22.95
C GLY A 188 -36.57 22.15 -21.72
N GLY A 189 -35.48 21.43 -21.43
CA GLY A 189 -34.50 21.82 -20.41
C GLY A 189 -33.75 23.09 -20.76
N ARG A 190 -33.27 23.24 -22.01
CA ARG A 190 -32.54 24.44 -22.45
C ARG A 190 -33.34 25.73 -22.28
N GLU A 191 -34.62 25.75 -22.65
CA GLU A 191 -35.46 26.94 -22.49
C GLU A 191 -35.73 27.29 -21.02
N SER A 192 -35.90 26.28 -20.16
CA SER A 192 -36.13 26.48 -18.72
C SER A 192 -34.86 26.89 -17.95
N PHE A 193 -33.66 26.48 -18.40
CA PHE A 193 -32.38 26.97 -17.85
C PHE A 193 -32.02 28.38 -18.35
N ILE A 194 -32.37 28.74 -19.59
CA ILE A 194 -32.13 30.09 -20.14
C ILE A 194 -33.08 31.13 -19.52
N ASN A 195 -34.37 30.82 -19.34
CA ASN A 195 -35.31 31.75 -18.69
C ASN A 195 -34.98 32.01 -17.22
N LYS A 196 -34.55 31.00 -16.46
CA LYS A 196 -34.11 31.16 -15.06
C LYS A 196 -32.89 32.07 -14.88
N ASN A 197 -32.01 32.15 -15.88
CA ASN A 197 -30.86 33.04 -15.83
C ASN A 197 -31.21 34.48 -16.23
N LYS A 198 -32.15 34.67 -17.17
CA LYS A 198 -32.66 36.02 -17.53
C LYS A 198 -33.42 36.69 -16.39
N GLU A 199 -34.27 35.95 -15.67
CA GLU A 199 -35.00 36.50 -14.51
C GLU A 199 -34.06 36.95 -13.38
N LYS A 200 -32.95 36.22 -13.15
CA LYS A 200 -31.92 36.60 -12.17
C LYS A 200 -31.10 37.82 -12.59
N GLU A 201 -30.86 38.02 -13.89
CA GLU A 201 -30.15 39.20 -14.40
C GLU A 201 -31.00 40.47 -14.33
N GLU A 202 -32.32 40.39 -14.58
CA GLU A 202 -33.24 41.54 -14.50
C GLU A 202 -33.52 41.98 -13.04
N GLU A 203 -33.51 41.06 -12.09
CA GLU A 203 -33.68 41.34 -10.66
C GLU A 203 -32.43 42.04 -10.07
N ALA A 204 -31.23 41.68 -10.56
CA ALA A 204 -29.97 42.32 -10.18
C ALA A 204 -29.81 43.75 -10.72
N ALA A 205 -30.39 44.06 -11.88
CA ALA A 205 -30.28 45.39 -12.51
C ALA A 205 -31.09 46.48 -11.79
N LYS A 206 -32.18 46.13 -11.10
CA LYS A 206 -33.05 47.10 -10.38
C LYS A 206 -32.47 47.59 -9.04
N ILE A 207 -31.41 46.96 -8.52
CA ILE A 207 -30.83 47.24 -7.20
C ILE A 207 -29.69 48.29 -7.27
N SER A 208 -29.26 48.73 -8.46
CA SER A 208 -28.02 49.52 -8.64
C SER A 208 -28.18 51.03 -8.89
N ASN A 209 -29.37 51.61 -8.71
CA ASN A 209 -29.60 53.04 -8.93
C ASN A 209 -29.69 53.83 -7.61
N GLU A 210 -28.56 54.06 -6.94
CA GLU A 210 -28.34 55.18 -6.02
C GLU A 210 -27.08 55.96 -6.48
N PRO A 211 -27.09 57.30 -6.52
CA PRO A 211 -26.08 58.07 -7.23
C PRO A 211 -24.78 58.22 -6.44
N ALA A 212 -23.66 58.20 -7.18
CA ALA A 212 -22.29 58.33 -6.68
C ALA A 212 -22.01 59.69 -6.03
N VAL A 213 -21.37 59.68 -4.86
CA VAL A 213 -20.70 60.85 -4.27
C VAL A 213 -19.20 60.77 -4.61
N PRO A 214 -18.60 61.76 -5.29
CA PRO A 214 -17.17 61.75 -5.64
C PRO A 214 -16.28 62.10 -4.43
N PRO A 215 -15.05 61.56 -4.34
CA PRO A 215 -14.11 61.90 -3.27
C PRO A 215 -13.42 63.25 -3.52
N GLU A 216 -13.37 64.07 -2.46
CA GLU A 216 -12.73 65.38 -2.41
C GLU A 216 -11.21 65.26 -2.19
N SER A 217 -10.44 66.08 -2.89
CA SER A 217 -8.96 66.13 -2.84
C SER A 217 -8.44 67.06 -1.75
N THR A 218 -7.49 66.63 -0.92
CA THR A 218 -6.61 67.54 -0.16
C THR A 218 -5.21 66.95 0.08
N GLN A 219 -4.24 67.86 0.13
CA GLN A 219 -2.78 67.75 0.04
C GLN A 219 -2.08 67.22 1.32
N PRO A 220 -0.75 66.96 1.27
CA PRO A 220 0.01 66.43 2.40
C PRO A 220 0.54 67.57 3.30
N GLU A 221 0.49 67.40 4.62
CA GLU A 221 1.28 68.21 5.56
C GLU A 221 1.86 67.37 6.70
N ASP A 222 3.02 67.87 7.13
CA ASP A 222 4.01 67.38 8.08
C ASP A 222 3.54 67.20 9.52
N THR A 223 4.51 66.69 10.30
CA THR A 223 4.70 66.76 11.76
C THR A 223 4.14 65.58 12.54
N ASP A 224 4.99 64.69 13.04
CA ASP A 224 5.92 64.79 14.18
C ASP A 224 5.29 64.10 15.40
N GLU A 225 6.18 63.60 16.24
CA GLU A 225 5.96 63.18 17.61
C GLU A 225 5.54 61.74 17.98
N LEU A 226 6.47 61.18 18.76
CA LEU A 226 6.29 60.38 19.97
C LEU A 226 6.08 58.87 19.77
N VAL A 227 7.15 58.07 19.72
CA VAL A 227 7.99 57.61 20.84
C VAL A 227 7.25 56.65 21.79
N ARG A 228 7.87 55.46 21.94
CA ARG A 228 7.87 54.58 23.13
C ARG A 228 6.57 53.81 23.46
N ASN A 229 6.64 52.48 23.38
CA ASN A 229 7.10 51.59 24.46
C ASN A 229 6.99 50.13 23.99
N PHE A 230 8.08 49.36 24.01
CA PHE A 230 8.39 48.37 25.06
C PHE A 230 7.26 47.34 25.27
N THR A 231 7.42 46.10 24.77
CA THR A 231 7.69 44.85 25.56
C THR A 231 6.48 44.46 26.44
N LEU A 232 5.92 43.25 26.38
CA LEU A 232 6.47 41.89 26.41
C LEU A 232 5.54 40.92 25.67
#